data_AF-A0AAW2S074-F1
#
_entry.id   AF-A0AAW2S074-F1
#
_cell.length_a   1.000
_cell.length_b   1.000
_cell.length_c   1.000
_cell.angle_alpha   90.00
_cell.angle_beta   90.00
_cell.angle_gamma   90.00
#
_symmetry.space_group_name_H-M   'P 1'
#
loop_
_entity.id
_entity.type
_entity.pdbx_description
1 polymer ?
#
loop_
_entity_poly.entity_id
_entity_poly.type
_entity_poly.pdbx_seq_one_letter_code
_entity_poly.pdbx_strand_id
1 'polypeptide(L)'
;MTLPDESLPEERLTFQKWHEDNPKVRSIILASMTNEIQKQYDRLEDVPSIMLRMKDVYMVPDRHIKYAATKAFFGTKMIEGSSVHSHGVKMLSLVEKLEDLKAGFNNDTYIDVILQSLPSILRPIYC
;
A
#
# COMPACT_ATOMS: atom_id res chain seq x y z
N MET A 1 22.22 0.26 -22.67
CA MET A 1 22.97 -0.27 -21.52
C MET A 1 23.87 -1.38 -22.05
N THR A 2 25.19 -1.25 -21.97
CA THR A 2 26.16 -2.21 -22.50
C THR A 2 26.97 -2.83 -21.35
N LEU A 3 27.12 -4.15 -21.35
CA LEU A 3 27.92 -4.87 -20.36
C LEU A 3 29.42 -4.57 -20.55
N PRO A 4 30.20 -4.38 -19.46
CA PRO A 4 31.66 -4.30 -19.52
C PRO A 4 32.30 -5.62 -19.94
N ASP A 5 33.46 -5.56 -20.60
CA ASP A 5 34.15 -6.72 -21.18
C ASP A 5 34.67 -7.72 -20.10
N GLU A 6 34.79 -7.31 -18.84
CA GLU A 6 35.21 -8.19 -17.73
C GLU A 6 34.04 -8.86 -16.97
N SER A 7 32.81 -8.81 -17.50
CA SER A 7 31.66 -9.43 -16.84
C SER A 7 31.75 -10.97 -16.79
N LEU A 8 31.36 -11.57 -15.67
CA LEU A 8 31.36 -13.04 -15.50
C LEU A 8 30.46 -13.73 -16.56
N PRO A 9 30.77 -14.98 -16.97
CA PRO A 9 29.96 -15.72 -17.95
C PRO A 9 28.47 -15.79 -17.59
N GLU A 10 28.16 -15.93 -16.30
CA GLU A 10 26.78 -15.96 -15.78
C GLU A 10 26.05 -14.61 -15.94
N GLU A 11 26.75 -13.49 -15.77
CA GLU A 11 26.18 -12.14 -15.96
C GLU A 11 25.85 -11.88 -17.44
N ARG A 12 26.73 -12.35 -18.35
CA ARG A 12 26.49 -12.26 -19.81
C ARG A 12 25.26 -13.06 -20.22
N LEU A 13 25.11 -14.30 -19.73
CA LEU A 13 23.94 -15.14 -20.00
C LEU A 13 22.65 -14.51 -19.46
N THR A 14 22.70 -13.94 -18.24
CA THR A 14 21.54 -13.29 -17.62
C THR A 14 21.12 -12.05 -18.40
N PHE A 15 22.07 -11.24 -18.85
CA PHE A 15 21.80 -10.05 -19.67
C PHE A 15 21.23 -10.39 -21.04
N GLN A 16 21.78 -11.41 -21.70
CA GLN A 16 21.27 -11.85 -23.00
C GLN A 16 19.83 -12.34 -22.89
N LYS A 17 19.53 -13.15 -21.88
CA LYS A 17 18.17 -13.59 -21.60
C LYS A 17 17.23 -12.41 -21.34
N TRP A 18 17.66 -11.44 -20.52
CA TRP A 18 16.87 -10.22 -20.29
C TRP A 18 16.57 -9.47 -21.59
N HIS A 19 17.57 -9.32 -22.47
CA HIS A 19 17.42 -8.63 -23.75
C HIS A 19 16.40 -9.33 -24.67
N GLU A 20 16.36 -10.67 -24.65
CA GLU A 20 15.39 -11.47 -25.42
C GLU A 20 13.97 -11.42 -24.83
N ASP A 21 13.85 -11.43 -23.50
CA ASP A 21 12.56 -11.52 -22.81
C ASP A 21 11.88 -10.15 -22.65
N ASN A 22 12.65 -9.06 -22.50
CA ASN A 22 12.14 -7.71 -22.27
C ASN A 22 11.07 -7.27 -23.30
N PRO A 23 11.30 -7.35 -24.63
CA PRO A 23 10.29 -6.91 -25.60
C PRO A 23 9.01 -7.74 -25.55
N LYS A 24 9.10 -9.05 -25.23
CA LYS A 24 7.94 -9.93 -25.11
C LYS A 24 7.08 -9.53 -23.91
N VAL A 25 7.72 -9.41 -22.74
CA VAL A 25 7.04 -9.01 -21.50
C VAL A 25 6.43 -7.62 -21.64
N ARG A 26 7.15 -6.68 -22.25
CA ARG A 26 6.66 -5.34 -22.56
C ARG A 26 5.40 -5.38 -23.43
N SER A 27 5.40 -6.18 -24.48
CA SER A 27 4.23 -6.33 -25.36
C SER A 27 3.00 -6.83 -24.59
N ILE A 28 3.18 -7.84 -23.74
CA ILE A 28 2.11 -8.39 -22.88
C ILE A 28 1.57 -7.32 -21.92
N ILE A 29 2.45 -6.57 -21.27
CA ILE A 29 2.08 -5.50 -20.34
C ILE A 29 1.27 -4.42 -21.07
N LEU A 30 1.74 -3.93 -22.22
CA LEU A 30 1.05 -2.91 -23.02
C LEU A 30 -0.29 -3.40 -23.58
N ALA A 31 -0.37 -4.65 -24.04
CA ALA A 31 -1.60 -5.23 -24.55
C ALA A 31 -2.67 -5.43 -23.46
N SER A 32 -2.26 -5.55 -22.20
CA SER A 32 -3.17 -5.67 -21.05
C SER A 32 -3.78 -4.33 -20.60
N MET A 33 -3.35 -3.21 -21.19
CA MET A 33 -3.84 -1.87 -20.86
C MET A 33 -4.97 -1.42 -21.78
N THR A 34 -5.76 -0.44 -21.32
CA THR A 34 -6.65 0.31 -22.22
C THR A 34 -5.84 1.22 -23.14
N ASN A 35 -6.42 1.60 -24.28
CA ASN A 35 -5.76 2.44 -25.29
C ASN A 35 -5.23 3.76 -24.72
N GLU A 36 -5.95 4.37 -23.77
CA GLU A 36 -5.58 5.65 -23.15
C GLU A 36 -4.33 5.51 -22.29
N ILE A 37 -4.24 4.42 -21.50
CA ILE A 37 -3.10 4.14 -20.64
C ILE A 37 -1.92 3.70 -21.51
N GLN A 38 -2.14 2.79 -22.46
CA GLN A 38 -1.10 2.27 -23.35
C GLN A 38 -0.32 3.40 -24.06
N LYS A 39 -1.01 4.41 -24.59
CA LYS A 39 -0.39 5.61 -25.22
C LYS A 39 0.52 6.42 -24.31
N GLN A 40 0.40 6.26 -23.00
CA GLN A 40 1.31 6.91 -22.06
C GLN A 40 2.60 6.13 -21.85
N TYR A 41 2.61 4.81 -22.05
CA TYR A 41 3.74 3.93 -21.74
C TYR A 41 4.42 3.33 -23.00
N ASP A 42 3.84 3.54 -24.19
CA ASP A 42 4.33 3.02 -25.48
C ASP A 42 5.71 3.54 -25.91
N ARG A 43 6.17 4.66 -25.34
CA ARG A 43 7.51 5.24 -25.56
C ARG A 43 8.59 4.71 -24.62
N LEU A 44 8.22 4.02 -23.54
CA LEU A 44 9.19 3.45 -22.61
C LEU A 44 9.73 2.15 -23.19
N GLU A 45 11.04 2.03 -23.36
CA GLU A 45 11.67 0.92 -24.08
C GLU A 45 11.79 -0.35 -23.23
N ASP A 46 11.93 -0.21 -21.91
CA ASP A 46 12.18 -1.33 -21.00
C ASP A 46 11.07 -1.54 -19.96
N VAL A 47 10.83 -2.81 -19.62
CA VAL A 47 9.87 -3.23 -18.59
C VAL A 47 10.09 -2.55 -17.22
N PRO A 48 11.31 -2.44 -16.68
CA PRO A 48 11.56 -1.73 -15.41
C PRO A 48 11.04 -0.29 -15.41
N SER A 49 11.28 0.48 -16.48
CA SER A 49 10.78 1.86 -16.61
C SER A 49 9.25 1.94 -16.60
N ILE A 50 8.58 1.00 -17.28
CA ILE A 50 7.11 0.91 -17.27
C ILE A 50 6.60 0.63 -15.85
N MET A 51 7.19 -0.37 -15.17
CA MET A 51 6.80 -0.74 -13.81
C MET A 51 7.03 0.37 -12.80
N LEU A 52 8.16 1.08 -12.89
CA LEU A 52 8.48 2.19 -11.99
C LEU A 52 7.47 3.33 -12.14
N ARG A 53 7.19 3.74 -13.38
CA ARG A 53 6.21 4.82 -13.61
C ARG A 53 4.79 4.41 -13.23
N MET A 54 4.41 3.15 -13.43
CA MET A 54 3.12 2.65 -12.93
C MET A 54 3.04 2.75 -11.41
N LYS A 55 4.10 2.35 -10.71
CA LYS A 55 4.19 2.47 -9.27
C LYS A 55 4.03 3.93 -8.85
N ASP A 56 4.73 4.86 -9.47
CA ASP A 56 4.65 6.28 -9.10
C ASP A 56 3.26 6.89 -9.35
N VAL A 57 2.56 6.48 -10.40
CA VAL A 57 1.25 7.04 -10.79
C VAL A 57 0.08 6.39 -10.05
N TYR A 58 0.11 5.06 -9.87
CA TYR A 58 -1.03 4.29 -9.39
C TYR A 58 -0.87 3.73 -7.98
N MET A 59 0.36 3.65 -7.45
CA MET A 59 0.53 3.28 -6.06
C MET A 59 0.09 4.47 -5.21
N VAL A 60 -1.00 4.31 -4.47
CA VAL A 60 -1.29 5.24 -3.37
C VAL A 60 -0.13 5.10 -2.39
N PRO A 61 0.64 6.17 -2.09
CA PRO A 61 1.80 6.01 -1.23
C PRO A 61 1.35 5.46 0.11
N ASP A 62 2.06 4.47 0.65
CA ASP A 62 1.75 3.83 1.95
C ASP A 62 1.51 4.88 3.05
N ARG A 63 2.19 6.03 2.96
CA ARG A 63 1.99 7.19 3.82
C ARG A 63 0.55 7.74 3.80
N HIS A 64 -0.07 7.86 2.64
CA HIS A 64 -1.44 8.38 2.52
C HIS A 64 -2.46 7.38 3.04
N ILE A 65 -2.30 6.09 2.74
CA ILE A 65 -3.18 5.04 3.26
C ILE A 65 -3.07 4.95 4.79
N LYS A 66 -1.84 4.96 5.30
CA LYS A 66 -1.53 4.99 6.73
C LYS A 66 -2.15 6.21 7.40
N TYR A 67 -1.92 7.40 6.84
CA TYR A 67 -2.52 8.64 7.36
C TYR A 67 -4.05 8.58 7.40
N ALA A 68 -4.70 8.09 6.34
CA ALA A 68 -6.15 7.97 6.29
C ALA A 68 -6.68 6.97 7.34
N ALA A 69 -6.03 5.82 7.51
CA ALA A 69 -6.37 4.84 8.53
C ALA A 69 -6.17 5.41 9.95
N THR A 70 -5.03 6.08 10.20
CA THR A 70 -4.75 6.76 11.48
C THR A 70 -5.82 7.80 11.77
N LYS A 71 -6.14 8.66 10.80
CA LYS A 71 -7.18 9.70 10.95
C LYS A 71 -8.54 9.08 11.28
N ALA A 72 -8.91 8.00 10.59
CA ALA A 72 -10.17 7.29 10.86
C ALA A 72 -10.17 6.68 12.27
N PHE A 73 -9.08 6.06 12.70
CA PHE A 73 -8.96 5.46 14.03
C PHE A 73 -9.11 6.50 15.16
N PHE A 74 -8.33 7.58 15.12
CA PHE A 74 -8.40 8.63 16.14
C PHE A 74 -9.70 9.45 16.09
N GLY A 75 -10.30 9.58 14.90
CA GLY A 75 -11.52 10.37 14.68
C GLY A 75 -12.83 9.61 14.92
N THR A 76 -12.80 8.27 14.97
CA THR A 76 -14.02 7.47 15.13
C THR A 76 -14.52 7.58 16.57
N LYS A 77 -15.79 7.99 16.73
CA LYS A 77 -16.52 8.02 17.99
C LYS A 77 -17.77 7.14 17.89
N MET A 78 -18.13 6.50 18.99
CA MET A 78 -19.35 5.72 19.07
C MET A 78 -20.55 6.68 19.03
N ILE A 79 -21.54 6.35 18.20
CA ILE A 79 -22.78 7.12 18.13
C ILE A 79 -23.60 6.82 19.38
N GLU A 80 -24.14 7.85 20.03
CA GLU A 80 -24.97 7.68 21.22
C GLU A 80 -26.21 6.80 20.89
N GLY A 81 -26.53 5.85 21.78
CA GLY A 81 -27.59 4.87 21.57
C GLY A 81 -27.25 3.73 20.59
N SER A 82 -26.07 3.73 19.95
CA SER A 82 -25.63 2.60 19.12
C SER A 82 -25.03 1.44 19.93
N SER A 83 -24.93 0.26 19.31
CA SER A 83 -24.37 -0.93 19.96
C SER A 83 -22.86 -0.83 20.18
N VAL A 84 -22.42 -0.98 21.44
CA VAL A 84 -21.01 -1.05 21.82
C VAL A 84 -20.28 -2.16 21.07
N HIS A 85 -20.93 -3.31 20.88
CA HIS A 85 -20.34 -4.42 20.13
C HIS A 85 -20.07 -4.05 18.67
N SER A 86 -21.04 -3.43 17.99
CA SER A 86 -20.88 -2.99 16.60
C SER A 86 -19.74 -1.97 16.46
N HIS A 87 -19.65 -1.03 17.42
CA HIS A 87 -18.56 -0.07 17.48
C HIS A 87 -17.21 -0.74 17.75
N GLY A 88 -17.14 -1.71 18.66
CA GLY A 88 -15.94 -2.48 18.97
C GLY A 88 -15.39 -3.22 17.75
N VAL A 89 -16.26 -3.90 16.98
CA VAL A 89 -15.88 -4.55 15.72
C VAL A 89 -15.30 -3.54 14.72
N LYS A 90 -15.93 -2.36 14.60
CA LYS A 90 -15.41 -1.29 13.73
C LYS A 90 -14.03 -0.81 14.18
N MET A 91 -13.82 -0.57 15.47
CA MET A 91 -12.52 -0.17 15.99
C MET A 91 -11.46 -1.26 15.80
N LEU A 92 -11.80 -2.53 16.01
CA LEU A 92 -10.90 -3.66 15.77
C LEU A 92 -10.45 -3.71 14.31
N SER A 93 -11.38 -3.56 13.35
CA SER A 93 -11.03 -3.53 11.92
C SER A 93 -10.07 -2.39 11.56
N LEU A 94 -10.11 -1.27 12.29
CA LEU A 94 -9.17 -0.17 12.11
C LEU A 94 -7.80 -0.47 12.73
N VAL A 95 -7.75 -1.19 13.86
CA VAL A 95 -6.50 -1.66 14.47
C VAL A 95 -5.79 -2.65 13.55
N GLU A 96 -6.48 -3.69 13.08
CA GLU A 96 -5.92 -4.69 12.15
C GLU A 96 -5.33 -4.01 10.90
N LYS A 97 -6.08 -3.06 10.33
CA LYS A 97 -5.60 -2.26 9.18
C LYS A 97 -4.35 -1.44 9.50
N LEU A 98 -4.22 -0.91 10.71
CA LEU A 98 -3.04 -0.14 11.12
C LEU A 98 -1.83 -1.04 11.39
N GLU A 99 -2.04 -2.26 11.88
CA GLU A 99 -1.01 -3.28 12.04
C GLU A 99 -0.46 -3.73 10.67
N ASP A 100 -1.34 -4.02 9.71
CA ASP A 100 -0.97 -4.36 8.33
C ASP A 100 -0.12 -3.26 7.67
N LEU A 101 -0.48 -2.00 7.93
CA LEU A 101 0.26 -0.84 7.44
C LEU A 101 1.53 -0.54 8.24
N LYS A 102 1.84 -1.32 9.29
CA LYS A 102 2.96 -1.11 10.21
C LYS A 102 2.97 0.33 10.72
N ALA A 103 1.83 0.78 11.27
CA ALA A 103 1.67 2.14 11.78
C ALA A 103 2.56 2.44 12.99
N GLY A 104 3.01 1.42 13.73
CA GLY A 104 4.00 1.54 14.79
C GLY A 104 3.43 2.00 16.14
N PHE A 105 2.12 1.88 16.36
CA PHE A 105 1.52 2.11 17.67
C PHE A 105 1.74 0.91 18.60
N ASN A 106 1.87 1.18 19.89
CA ASN A 106 1.86 0.13 20.91
C ASN A 106 0.42 -0.23 21.29
N ASN A 107 0.25 -1.37 21.98
CA ASN A 107 -1.05 -1.88 22.39
C ASN A 107 -1.79 -0.89 23.30
N ASP A 108 -1.07 -0.21 24.19
CA ASP A 108 -1.65 0.78 25.10
C ASP A 108 -2.30 1.94 24.34
N THR A 109 -1.65 2.45 23.27
CA THR A 109 -2.23 3.50 22.41
C THR A 109 -3.53 3.02 21.76
N TYR A 110 -3.59 1.77 21.29
CA TYR A 110 -4.82 1.24 20.71
C TYR A 110 -5.94 1.17 21.75
N ILE A 111 -5.64 0.65 22.94
CA ILE A 111 -6.59 0.55 24.05
C ILE A 111 -7.10 1.95 24.44
N ASP A 112 -6.21 2.92 24.64
CA ASP A 112 -6.56 4.28 25.04
C ASP A 112 -7.49 4.96 24.04
N VAL A 113 -7.21 4.83 22.73
CA VAL A 113 -8.04 5.44 21.69
C VAL A 113 -9.40 4.73 21.60
N ILE A 114 -9.45 3.40 21.76
CA ILE A 114 -10.71 2.65 21.82
C ILE A 114 -11.54 3.14 23.01
N LEU A 115 -10.96 3.25 24.21
CA LEU A 115 -11.67 3.76 25.39
C LEU A 115 -12.16 5.19 25.18
N GLN A 116 -11.33 6.07 24.61
CA GLN A 116 -11.70 7.45 24.29
C GLN A 116 -12.76 7.58 23.18
N SER A 117 -12.96 6.54 22.38
CA SER A 117 -13.99 6.52 21.34
C SER A 117 -15.39 6.24 21.89
N LEU A 118 -15.48 5.68 23.10
CA LEU A 118 -16.74 5.36 23.76
C LEU A 118 -17.38 6.60 24.41
N PRO A 119 -18.72 6.62 24.56
CA PRO A 119 -19.41 7.69 25.29
C PRO A 119 -18.92 7.73 26.74
N SER A 120 -18.93 8.92 27.34
CA SER A 120 -18.42 9.16 28.70
C SER A 120 -19.07 8.26 29.76
N ILE A 121 -20.33 7.85 29.55
CA ILE A 121 -21.08 7.00 30.48
C ILE A 121 -20.63 5.54 30.47
N LEU A 122 -19.92 5.12 29.42
CA LEU A 122 -19.40 3.76 29.24
C LEU A 122 -17.88 3.68 29.47
N ARG A 123 -17.23 4.83 29.71
CA ARG A 123 -15.84 4.85 30.16
C ARG A 123 -15.83 4.53 31.66
N PRO A 124 -15.17 3.45 32.11
CA PRO A 124 -15.03 3.21 33.54
C PRO A 124 -14.35 4.42 34.18
N ILE A 125 -14.84 4.83 35.35
CA ILE A 125 -14.33 5.96 36.12
C ILE A 125 -12.90 5.62 36.56
N TYR A 126 -11.93 5.89 35.70
CA TYR A 126 -10.53 6.03 36.07
C TYR A 126 -10.17 7.49 35.79
N CYS A 127 -10.56 8.34 36.75
CA CYS A 127 -9.88 9.59 37.05
C CYS A 127 -8.89 9.33 38.18
#